data_AF-A0A1J5PFW0-F1
#
_entry.id   AF-A0A1J5PFW0-F1
#
_cell.length_a   1.000
_cell.length_b   1.000
_cell.length_c   1.000
_cell.angle_alpha   90.00
_cell.angle_beta   90.00
_cell.angle_gamma   90.00
#
_symmetry.space_group_name_H-M   'P 1'
#
loop_
_entity.id
_entity.type
_entity.pdbx_description
1 polymer ?
#
loop_
_entity_poly.entity_id
_entity_poly.type
_entity_poly.pdbx_seq_one_letter_code
_entity_poly.pdbx_strand_id
1 'polypeptide(L)'
;MCCGLETAHHHHLRLQLALAGERLQAWPYGGPIGLREHDAAHNRTDIHVFDQWRHLGTARSDEELADLVGGQRDAANGEFDLDTYRVLGRLLGPKGPPLGLIRFSATDQPRSLA
;
A
#
# COMPACT_ATOMS: atom_id res chain seq x y z
N MET A 1 -21.95 4.11 -27.45
CA MET A 1 -21.01 3.01 -27.74
C MET A 1 -19.85 3.56 -28.53
N CYS A 2 -18.61 3.15 -28.23
CA CYS A 2 -17.39 3.85 -28.69
C CYS A 2 -17.37 4.22 -30.18
N CYS A 3 -17.94 3.42 -31.09
CA CYS A 3 -18.09 3.78 -32.51
C CYS A 3 -19.32 3.16 -33.22
N GLY A 4 -20.27 2.57 -32.48
CA GLY A 4 -21.44 1.88 -33.07
C GLY A 4 -21.16 0.53 -33.76
N LEU A 5 -19.90 0.11 -33.85
CA LEU A 5 -19.45 -1.14 -34.50
C LEU A 5 -19.66 -2.41 -33.66
N GLU A 6 -20.08 -2.26 -32.41
CA GLU A 6 -20.22 -3.33 -31.43
C GLU A 6 -21.40 -2.99 -30.50
N THR A 7 -22.09 -3.97 -29.93
CA THR A 7 -23.16 -3.76 -28.93
C THR A 7 -22.57 -3.41 -27.56
N ALA A 8 -23.36 -2.78 -26.68
CA ALA A 8 -22.85 -2.31 -25.39
C ALA A 8 -22.43 -3.49 -24.50
N HIS A 9 -23.16 -4.60 -24.62
CA HIS A 9 -22.87 -5.83 -23.92
C HIS A 9 -21.54 -6.46 -24.38
N HIS A 10 -21.32 -6.58 -25.69
CA HIS A 10 -20.05 -7.12 -26.21
C HIS A 10 -18.87 -6.22 -25.82
N HIS A 11 -19.04 -4.91 -25.93
CA HIS A 11 -17.99 -3.95 -25.58
C HIS A 11 -17.61 -4.06 -24.10
N HIS A 12 -18.62 -4.20 -23.24
CA HIS A 12 -18.43 -4.37 -21.81
C HIS A 12 -17.71 -5.68 -21.49
N LEU A 13 -18.08 -6.79 -22.12
CA LEU A 13 -17.39 -8.08 -21.92
C LEU A 13 -15.93 -8.02 -22.39
N ARG A 14 -15.66 -7.44 -23.56
CA ARG A 14 -14.29 -7.28 -24.07
C ARG A 14 -13.45 -6.43 -23.13
N LEU A 15 -14.02 -5.36 -22.59
CA LEU A 15 -13.38 -4.52 -21.58
C LEU A 15 -13.10 -5.29 -20.29
N GLN A 16 -14.07 -6.03 -19.76
CA GLN A 16 -13.88 -6.84 -18.55
C GLN A 16 -12.78 -7.88 -18.73
N LEU A 17 -12.76 -8.59 -19.85
CA LEU A 17 -11.73 -9.59 -20.16
C LEU A 17 -10.34 -8.95 -20.26
N ALA A 18 -10.23 -7.78 -20.91
CA ALA A 18 -8.97 -7.06 -21.02
C ALA A 18 -8.46 -6.57 -19.64
N LEU A 19 -9.35 -6.17 -18.74
CA LEU A 19 -9.00 -5.68 -17.40
C LEU A 19 -8.83 -6.79 -16.36
N ALA A 20 -9.28 -8.02 -16.64
CA ALA A 20 -9.27 -9.12 -15.67
C ALA A 20 -7.85 -9.45 -15.16
N GLY A 21 -6.83 -9.32 -16.02
CA GLY A 21 -5.42 -9.54 -15.67
C GLY A 21 -4.78 -8.39 -14.88
N GLU A 22 -5.35 -7.20 -14.95
CA GLU A 22 -4.80 -5.98 -14.32
C GLU A 22 -5.45 -5.70 -12.95
N ARG A 23 -6.23 -6.64 -12.42
CA ARG A 23 -6.90 -6.47 -11.12
C ARG A 23 -5.87 -6.47 -10.00
N LEU A 24 -5.70 -5.30 -9.37
CA LEU A 24 -4.88 -5.14 -8.19
C LEU A 24 -5.46 -5.94 -7.01
N GLN A 25 -4.58 -6.55 -6.23
CA GLN A 25 -4.96 -7.20 -4.98
C GLN A 25 -5.44 -6.12 -4.01
N ALA A 26 -6.54 -6.39 -3.29
CA ALA A 26 -6.93 -5.55 -2.16
C ALA A 26 -5.84 -5.56 -1.08
N TRP A 27 -5.74 -4.46 -0.34
CA TRP A 27 -4.82 -4.36 0.79
C TRP A 27 -5.11 -5.49 1.81
N PRO A 28 -4.16 -6.39 2.08
CA PRO A 28 -4.45 -7.60 2.86
C PRO A 28 -4.31 -7.40 4.38
N TYR A 29 -4.00 -6.18 4.84
CA TYR A 29 -3.81 -5.85 6.26
C TYR A 29 -4.94 -4.96 6.79
N GLY A 30 -5.18 -5.01 8.11
CA GLY A 30 -6.22 -4.22 8.77
C GLY A 30 -5.84 -2.76 9.06
N GLY A 31 -4.71 -2.29 8.54
CA GLY A 31 -4.17 -0.96 8.77
C GLY A 31 -2.74 -0.84 8.24
N PRO A 32 -2.02 0.23 8.64
CA PRO A 32 -0.64 0.45 8.20
C PRO A 32 0.30 -0.70 8.62
N ILE A 33 1.33 -0.91 7.82
CA ILE A 33 2.45 -1.83 8.10
C ILE A 33 3.77 -1.08 8.00
N GLY A 34 4.78 -1.56 8.72
CA GLY A 34 6.16 -1.07 8.64
C GLY A 34 7.07 -2.12 8.02
N LEU A 35 8.04 -1.70 7.22
CA LEU A 35 9.15 -2.51 6.76
C LEU A 35 10.45 -1.93 7.31
N ARG A 36 11.10 -2.67 8.21
CA ARG A 36 12.40 -2.31 8.75
C ARG A 36 13.51 -2.67 7.76
N GLU A 37 14.29 -1.68 7.39
CA GLU A 37 15.48 -1.80 6.56
C GLU A 37 16.71 -1.38 7.37
N HIS A 38 17.77 -2.19 7.30
CA HIS A 38 19.04 -1.88 7.96
C HIS A 38 20.13 -1.69 6.91
N ASP A 39 20.68 -0.48 6.85
CA ASP A 39 21.84 -0.14 6.03
C ASP A 39 23.12 -0.32 6.85
N ALA A 40 23.83 -1.41 6.59
CA ALA A 40 25.08 -1.75 7.26
C ALA A 40 26.24 -0.80 6.90
N ALA A 41 26.21 -0.15 5.73
CA ALA A 41 27.28 0.75 5.29
C ALA A 41 27.25 2.08 6.06
N HIS A 42 26.04 2.56 6.37
CA HIS A 42 25.83 3.79 7.13
C HIS A 42 25.44 3.55 8.59
N ASN A 43 25.36 2.29 9.02
CA ASN A 43 24.88 1.84 10.33
C ASN A 43 23.54 2.51 10.72
N ARG A 44 22.60 2.56 9.78
CA ARG A 44 21.29 3.21 9.95
C ARG A 44 20.17 2.19 9.82
N THR A 45 19.14 2.38 10.63
CA THR A 45 17.90 1.60 10.51
C THR A 45 16.76 2.55 10.18
N ASP A 46 16.07 2.28 9.09
CA ASP A 46 14.92 3.03 8.60
C ASP A 46 13.68 2.13 8.67
N ILE A 47 12.52 2.70 9.00
CA ILE A 47 11.22 2.00 8.96
C ILE A 47 10.34 2.67 7.92
N HIS A 48 10.07 1.97 6.83
CA HIS A 48 9.17 2.45 5.78
C HIS A 48 7.74 2.04 6.10
N VAL A 49 6.85 3.01 6.23
CA VAL A 49 5.44 2.79 6.60
C VAL A 49 4.58 2.79 5.33
N PHE A 50 3.71 1.80 5.21
CA PHE A 50 2.80 1.64 4.08
C PHE A 50 1.37 1.40 4.53
N ASP A 51 0.41 1.99 3.83
CA ASP A 51 -1.01 1.66 3.98
C ASP A 51 -1.73 1.73 2.63
N GLN A 52 -2.65 0.80 2.38
CA GLN A 52 -3.42 0.74 1.13
C GLN A 52 -2.54 0.79 -0.14
N TRP A 53 -1.39 0.08 -0.13
CA TRP A 53 -0.37 0.10 -1.19
C TRP A 53 0.34 1.43 -1.42
N ARG A 54 0.19 2.39 -0.51
CA ARG A 54 0.84 3.69 -0.55
C ARG A 54 1.98 3.75 0.45
N HIS A 55 3.06 4.41 0.08
CA HIS A 55 4.13 4.74 1.03
C HIS A 55 3.74 5.99 1.81
N LEU A 56 3.55 5.87 3.12
CA LEU A 56 3.23 6.98 4.00
C LEU A 56 4.47 7.78 4.39
N GLY A 57 5.63 7.12 4.46
CA GLY A 57 6.92 7.75 4.72
C GLY A 57 7.91 6.82 5.42
N THR A 58 9.11 7.35 5.65
CA THR A 58 10.19 6.66 6.34
C THR A 58 10.40 7.28 7.71
N ALA A 59 10.33 6.48 8.78
CA ALA A 59 10.63 6.88 10.14
C ALA A 59 12.03 6.42 10.56
N ARG A 60 12.71 7.27 11.30
CA ARG A 60 14.03 7.02 11.93
C ARG A 60 14.00 7.09 13.44
N SER A 61 12.89 7.54 14.02
CA SER A 61 12.65 7.55 15.46
C SER A 61 11.23 7.05 15.77
N ASP A 62 10.99 6.68 17.02
CA ASP A 62 9.66 6.25 17.48
C ASP A 62 8.62 7.37 17.33
N GLU A 63 9.01 8.63 17.51
CA GLU A 63 8.11 9.78 17.35
C GLU A 63 7.67 9.94 15.89
N GLU A 64 8.61 9.86 14.95
CA GLU A 64 8.28 9.91 13.52
C GLU A 64 7.39 8.75 13.10
N LEU A 65 7.62 7.56 13.69
CA LEU A 65 6.82 6.38 13.43
C LEU A 65 5.39 6.55 13.95
N ALA A 66 5.23 7.07 15.16
CA ALA A 66 3.93 7.38 15.75
C ALA A 66 3.16 8.42 14.91
N ASP A 67 3.84 9.47 14.43
CA ASP A 67 3.23 10.49 13.55
C ASP A 67 2.74 9.90 12.22
N LEU A 68 3.51 8.98 11.62
CA LEU A 68 3.14 8.31 10.36
C LEU A 68 1.98 7.33 10.57
N VAL A 69 1.98 6.56 11.64
CA VAL A 69 0.94 5.56 11.92
C VAL A 69 -0.37 6.21 12.40
N GLY A 70 -0.28 7.30 13.17
CA GLY A 70 -1.42 8.07 13.66
C GLY A 70 -2.12 8.90 12.59
N GLY A 71 -1.59 8.92 11.36
CA GLY A 71 -2.13 9.69 10.23
C GLY A 71 -1.93 11.20 10.35
N GLN A 72 -1.11 11.65 11.31
CA GLN A 72 -0.81 13.06 11.51
C GLN A 72 0.03 13.64 10.35
N ARG A 73 0.71 12.76 9.61
CA ARG A 73 1.48 13.06 8.40
C ARG A 73 0.78 12.65 7.10
N ASP A 74 -0.44 12.08 7.15
CA ASP A 74 -1.18 11.62 5.96
C ASP A 74 -1.56 12.75 4.99
N ALA A 75 -1.50 14.01 5.43
CA ALA A 75 -2.13 15.11 4.74
C ALA A 75 -1.39 15.65 3.49
N ALA A 76 -0.20 15.15 3.16
CA ALA A 76 0.61 15.80 2.12
C ALA A 76 0.58 15.18 0.71
N ASN A 77 0.88 13.89 0.47
CA ASN A 77 1.14 13.45 -0.94
C ASN A 77 1.27 11.93 -1.19
N GLY A 78 0.67 11.05 -0.39
CA GLY A 78 0.74 9.61 -0.66
C GLY A 78 -0.21 9.21 -1.79
N GLU A 79 0.18 9.37 -3.06
CA GLU A 79 -0.57 8.79 -4.19
C GLU A 79 -0.30 7.28 -4.30
N PHE A 80 -1.24 6.55 -4.88
CA PHE A 80 -0.98 5.17 -5.28
C PHE A 80 0.06 5.15 -6.39
N ASP A 81 1.11 4.36 -6.21
CA ASP A 81 2.15 4.13 -7.20
C ASP A 81 2.20 2.64 -7.58
N LEU A 82 2.16 2.37 -8.90
CA LEU A 82 2.12 1.01 -9.42
C LEU A 82 3.43 0.26 -9.15
N ASP A 83 4.57 0.95 -9.12
CA ASP A 83 5.85 0.33 -8.80
C ASP A 83 5.88 -0.13 -7.34
N THR A 84 5.46 0.73 -6.43
CA THR A 84 5.28 0.42 -5.00
C THR A 84 4.38 -0.79 -4.80
N TYR A 85 3.23 -0.87 -5.49
CA TYR A 85 2.37 -2.06 -5.47
C TYR A 85 3.10 -3.32 -5.94
N ARG A 86 3.85 -3.25 -7.04
CA ARG A 86 4.56 -4.42 -7.60
C ARG A 86 5.67 -4.90 -6.68
N VAL A 87 6.44 -3.97 -6.11
CA VAL A 87 7.51 -4.27 -5.15
C VAL A 87 6.93 -4.89 -3.89
N LEU A 88 5.93 -4.26 -3.27
CA LEU A 88 5.26 -4.78 -2.07
C LEU A 88 4.58 -6.12 -2.35
N GLY A 89 3.88 -6.27 -3.48
CA GLY A 89 3.22 -7.52 -3.86
C GLY A 89 4.22 -8.68 -4.00
N ARG A 90 5.44 -8.40 -4.49
CA ARG A 90 6.52 -9.41 -4.55
C ARG A 90 7.09 -9.73 -3.16
N LEU A 91 7.29 -8.72 -2.32
CA LEU A 91 7.86 -8.87 -0.98
C LEU A 91 6.92 -9.58 -0.01
N LEU A 92 5.62 -9.29 -0.10
CA LEU A 92 4.57 -9.79 0.79
C LEU A 92 3.87 -11.04 0.23
N GLY A 93 4.33 -11.51 -0.93
CA GLY A 93 3.77 -12.66 -1.63
C GLY A 93 4.00 -14.01 -0.93
N PRO A 94 3.75 -15.13 -1.63
CA PRO A 94 3.64 -16.47 -1.04
C PRO A 94 4.92 -17.02 -0.41
N LYS A 95 6.07 -16.34 -0.59
CA LYS A 95 7.33 -16.69 0.09
C LYS A 95 7.32 -16.37 1.59
N GLY A 96 6.25 -15.72 2.08
CA GLY A 96 6.10 -15.30 3.46
C GLY A 96 6.58 -13.87 3.68
N PRO A 97 6.13 -13.22 4.76
CA PRO A 97 6.49 -11.84 5.05
C PRO A 97 8.00 -11.71 5.33
N PRO A 98 8.61 -10.57 4.97
CA PRO A 98 10.01 -10.32 5.28
C PRO A 98 10.23 -10.25 6.80
N LEU A 99 11.45 -10.60 7.24
CA LEU A 99 11.83 -10.61 8.67
C LEU A 99 11.66 -9.23 9.36
N GLY A 100 11.66 -8.14 8.59
CA GLY A 100 11.47 -6.77 9.08
C GLY A 100 10.02 -6.27 9.06
N LEU A 101 9.01 -7.11 8.81
CA LEU A 101 7.61 -6.69 8.78
C LEU A 101 7.10 -6.36 10.19
N ILE A 102 6.64 -5.13 10.37
CA ILE A 102 5.98 -4.62 11.57
C ILE A 102 4.50 -4.44 11.25
N ARG A 103 3.61 -4.96 12.10
CA ARG A 103 2.16 -4.70 12.00
C ARG A 103 1.76 -3.75 13.10
N PHE A 104 1.15 -2.63 12.72
CA PHE A 104 0.58 -1.71 13.70
C PHE A 104 -0.82 -2.21 14.08
N SER A 105 -1.11 -2.25 15.38
CA SER A 105 -2.44 -2.66 15.86
C SER A 105 -3.39 -1.48 15.70
N ALA A 106 -4.61 -1.73 15.20
CA ALA A 106 -5.64 -0.71 14.95
C ALA A 106 -6.24 -0.07 16.22
N THR A 107 -5.61 -0.19 17.40
CA THR A 107 -6.26 0.12 18.68
C THR A 107 -6.19 1.60 19.08
N ASP A 108 -5.55 2.48 18.32
CA ASP A 108 -5.59 3.91 18.67
C ASP A 108 -5.85 4.80 17.45
N GLN A 109 -7.11 4.79 16.99
CA GLN A 109 -7.65 5.95 16.30
C GLN A 109 -9.14 6.11 16.64
N PRO A 110 -9.57 7.27 17.17
CA PRO A 110 -10.98 7.54 17.41
C PRO A 110 -11.71 7.59 16.07
N ARG A 111 -12.69 6.69 15.89
CA ARG A 111 -13.65 6.74 14.80
C ARG A 111 -14.38 8.09 14.80
N SER A 112 -13.91 9.05 14.01
CA SER A 112 -14.72 10.20 13.64
C SER A 112 -15.69 9.76 12.55
N LEU A 113 -16.93 9.46 12.94
CA LEU A 113 -18.08 9.31 12.05
C LEU A 113 -18.55 10.70 11.64
N ALA A 114 -18.55 10.99 10.34
CA ALA A 114 -19.37 12.02 9.72
C ALA A 114 -20.08 11.40 8.51
#